data_AF-A0A914QG04-F1
#
_entry.id   AF-A0A914QG04-F1
#
_cell.length_a   1.000
_cell.length_b   1.000
_cell.length_c   1.000
_cell.angle_alpha   90.00
_cell.angle_beta   90.00
_cell.angle_gamma   90.00
#
_symmetry.space_group_name_H-M   'P 1'
#
loop_
_entity.id
_entity.type
_entity.pdbx_description
1 polymer ?
#
loop_
_entity_poly.entity_id
_entity_poly.type
_entity_poly.pdbx_seq_one_letter_code
_entity_poly.pdbx_strand_id
1 'polypeptide(L)'
;MFSNWISYKWCVPVNTCFKEYLISPQFISSANDEAKFRIKICPSGSKNRDYFSLFVISGSKETSFKSKISATILNCNRRKHYGLAANHTFCCDSSPFGWQNFIKINDLMDREQGFINNECIEIWCVIGFSLQPRPRLVFHVQQNDEDISMDCEDCYFEFGNDRFKVIDGNVIANRSEVVKKELCNNNNQLHQMIIKILPSVSLKTFQKLIDYFKGDSNLDGFELEVLINVLIIADALQMTRTL
;
A
#
# COMPACT_ATOMS: atom_id res chain seq x y z
N MET A 1 -3.78 -16.43 -3.58
CA MET A 1 -4.17 -17.16 -2.34
C MET A 1 -3.47 -16.47 -1.17
N PHE A 2 -4.15 -16.18 -0.06
CA PHE A 2 -3.49 -15.57 1.11
C PHE A 2 -2.67 -16.62 1.84
N SER A 3 -1.38 -16.35 2.03
CA SER A 3 -0.43 -17.29 2.62
C SER A 3 -0.26 -17.11 4.13
N ASN A 4 -0.59 -15.93 4.65
CA ASN A 4 -0.41 -15.60 6.06
C ASN A 4 -1.72 -15.10 6.68
N TRP A 5 -1.89 -15.39 7.96
CA TRP A 5 -3.06 -14.98 8.72
C TRP A 5 -2.63 -14.44 10.07
N ILE A 6 -3.31 -13.38 10.52
CA ILE A 6 -3.18 -12.84 11.86
C ILE A 6 -4.57 -12.57 12.42
N SER A 7 -4.74 -12.82 13.72
CA SER A 7 -5.95 -12.44 14.43
C SER A 7 -5.59 -11.65 15.68
N TYR A 8 -6.39 -10.64 15.99
CA TYR A 8 -6.19 -9.77 17.14
C TYR A 8 -7.52 -9.47 17.80
N LYS A 9 -7.57 -9.60 19.12
CA LYS A 9 -8.73 -9.25 19.94
C LYS A 9 -8.41 -7.99 20.75
N TRP A 10 -9.33 -7.06 20.75
CA TRP A 10 -9.23 -5.81 21.48
C TRP A 10 -10.48 -5.60 22.33
N CYS A 11 -10.27 -5.50 23.64
CA CYS A 11 -11.31 -5.19 24.60
C CYS A 11 -11.31 -3.68 24.84
N VAL A 12 -12.41 -3.00 24.50
CA VAL A 12 -12.54 -1.54 24.58
C VAL A 12 -13.54 -1.20 25.68
N PRO A 13 -13.12 -0.54 26.77
CA PRO A 13 -14.05 -0.13 27.82
C PRO A 13 -15.10 0.86 27.29
N VAL A 14 -16.37 0.65 27.64
CA VAL A 14 -17.49 1.47 27.14
C VAL A 14 -17.35 2.94 27.56
N ASN A 15 -16.76 3.21 28.73
CA ASN A 15 -16.48 4.58 29.19
C ASN A 15 -15.49 5.34 28.30
N THR A 16 -14.78 4.68 27.38
CA THR A 16 -13.90 5.35 26.41
C THR A 16 -14.65 5.82 25.16
N CYS A 17 -15.95 5.53 25.04
CA CYS A 17 -16.79 5.95 23.92
C CYS A 17 -17.03 7.46 23.84
N PHE A 18 -16.60 8.24 24.84
CA PHE A 18 -16.62 9.71 24.78
C PHE A 18 -15.43 10.30 23.99
N LYS A 19 -14.44 9.48 23.62
CA LYS A 19 -13.31 9.95 22.81
C LYS A 19 -13.69 10.02 21.32
N GLU A 20 -13.09 10.99 20.63
CA GLU A 20 -13.24 11.12 19.17
C GLU A 20 -12.79 9.86 18.43
N TYR A 21 -11.65 9.30 18.83
CA TYR A 21 -11.18 8.01 18.36
C TYR A 21 -10.27 7.32 19.37
N LEU A 22 -10.09 6.02 19.17
CA LEU A 22 -9.15 5.18 19.90
C LEU A 22 -8.33 4.37 18.90
N ILE A 23 -7.08 4.07 19.24
CA ILE A 23 -6.21 3.20 18.46
C ILE A 23 -5.72 2.06 19.35
N SER A 24 -5.83 0.84 18.85
CA SER A 24 -5.36 -0.34 19.55
C SER A 24 -3.83 -0.38 19.65
N PRO A 25 -3.27 -1.16 20.59
CA PRO A 25 -1.90 -1.63 20.47
C PRO A 25 -1.63 -2.23 19.09
N GLN A 26 -0.36 -2.15 18.67
CA GLN A 26 0.08 -2.77 17.43
C GLN A 26 0.12 -4.28 17.59
N PHE A 27 -0.35 -4.99 16.57
CA PHE A 27 -0.22 -6.44 16.44
C PHE A 27 0.53 -6.77 15.15
N ILE A 28 1.39 -7.79 15.24
CA ILE A 28 2.39 -8.12 14.23
C ILE A 28 2.28 -9.61 13.92
N SER A 29 2.45 -9.99 12.66
CA SER A 29 2.45 -11.41 12.29
C SER A 29 3.75 -12.07 12.73
N SER A 30 3.65 -13.27 13.29
CA SER A 30 4.82 -14.10 13.56
C SER A 30 5.51 -14.59 12.28
N ALA A 31 4.78 -14.61 11.15
CA ALA A 31 5.33 -15.02 9.87
C ALA A 31 6.08 -13.88 9.16
N ASN A 32 5.85 -12.63 9.55
CA ASN A 32 6.49 -11.47 8.94
C ASN A 32 6.40 -10.26 9.90
N ASP A 33 7.55 -9.76 10.32
CA ASP A 33 7.69 -8.66 11.27
C ASP A 33 7.35 -7.28 10.68
N GLU A 34 7.36 -7.14 9.36
CA GLU A 34 6.90 -5.92 8.64
C GLU A 34 5.37 -5.81 8.58
N ALA A 35 4.65 -6.93 8.72
CA ALA A 35 3.18 -7.00 8.72
C ALA A 35 2.62 -6.49 10.05
N LYS A 36 2.71 -5.17 10.25
CA LYS A 36 2.28 -4.44 11.45
C LYS A 36 0.92 -3.82 11.22
N PHE A 37 -0.03 -4.07 12.11
CA PHE A 37 -1.38 -3.53 12.02
C PHE A 37 -1.84 -2.92 13.35
N ARG A 38 -2.78 -1.98 13.27
CA ARG A 38 -3.55 -1.44 14.39
C ARG A 38 -5.02 -1.34 13.99
N ILE A 39 -5.91 -1.34 14.99
CA ILE A 39 -7.33 -1.02 14.80
C ILE A 39 -7.54 0.41 15.26
N LYS A 40 -8.20 1.24 14.45
CA LYS A 40 -8.74 2.54 14.86
C LYS A 40 -10.25 2.43 14.93
N ILE A 41 -10.83 2.91 16.01
CA ILE A 41 -12.29 3.04 16.15
C ILE A 41 -12.67 4.49 16.39
N CYS A 42 -13.84 4.86 15.89
CA CYS A 42 -14.49 6.13 16.19
C CYS A 42 -15.83 5.79 16.85
N PRO A 43 -15.90 5.77 18.19
CA PRO A 43 -17.09 5.34 18.92
C PRO A 43 -18.34 6.15 18.56
N SER A 44 -18.17 7.46 18.37
CA SER A 44 -19.22 8.41 17.96
C SER A 44 -19.27 8.64 16.44
N GLY A 45 -18.70 7.72 15.67
CA GLY A 45 -18.61 7.80 14.22
C GLY A 45 -17.51 8.72 13.69
N SER A 46 -17.03 8.39 12.50
CA SER A 46 -16.00 9.17 11.78
C SER A 46 -16.60 10.27 10.88
N LYS A 47 -17.74 9.99 10.26
CA LYS A 47 -18.50 10.95 9.43
C LYS A 47 -19.98 10.95 9.81
N ASN A 48 -20.57 9.77 9.94
CA ASN A 48 -21.93 9.60 10.41
C ASN A 48 -21.92 9.31 11.92
N ARG A 49 -22.51 10.21 12.71
CA ARG A 49 -22.51 10.11 14.18
C ARG A 49 -23.48 9.08 14.74
N ASP A 50 -24.36 8.51 13.93
CA ASP A 50 -25.28 7.45 14.36
C ASP A 50 -24.63 6.06 14.37
N TYR A 51 -23.40 5.97 13.84
CA TYR A 51 -22.70 4.71 13.64
C TYR A 51 -21.35 4.69 14.33
N PHE A 52 -21.01 3.55 14.90
CA PHE A 52 -19.66 3.21 15.28
C PHE A 52 -18.83 2.94 14.02
N SER A 53 -17.67 3.57 13.88
CA SER A 53 -16.74 3.30 12.78
C SER A 53 -15.55 2.46 13.23
N LEU A 54 -15.09 1.57 12.35
CA LEU A 54 -13.93 0.70 12.58
C LEU A 54 -13.02 0.68 11.35
N PHE A 55 -11.73 0.92 11.57
CA PHE A 55 -10.69 0.91 10.55
C PHE A 55 -9.50 0.07 10.98
N VAL A 56 -8.80 -0.48 10.00
CA VAL A 56 -7.50 -1.11 10.13
C VAL A 56 -6.45 -0.18 9.53
N ILE A 57 -5.36 -0.01 10.26
CA ILE A 57 -4.21 0.80 9.86
C ILE A 57 -3.05 -0.16 9.65
N SER A 58 -2.40 -0.08 8.48
CA SER A 58 -1.10 -0.73 8.29
C SER A 58 0.00 0.20 8.79
N GLY A 59 0.93 -0.33 9.57
CA GLY A 59 2.13 0.35 10.03
C GLY A 59 3.37 0.08 9.16
N SER A 60 3.20 -0.62 8.03
CA SER A 60 4.33 -0.92 7.15
C SER A 60 4.64 0.26 6.24
N LYS A 61 5.93 0.59 6.18
CA LYS A 61 6.45 1.71 5.37
C LYS A 61 7.00 1.28 4.02
N GLU A 62 7.26 -0.02 3.85
CA GLU A 62 8.00 -0.50 2.69
C GLU A 62 7.30 -1.60 1.90
N THR A 63 6.25 -2.18 2.46
CA THR A 63 5.68 -3.40 1.91
C THR A 63 4.19 -3.25 1.70
N SER A 64 3.75 -3.60 0.50
CA SER A 64 2.33 -3.67 0.16
C SER A 64 1.74 -5.02 0.52
N PHE A 65 0.51 -5.03 1.03
CA PHE A 65 -0.19 -6.25 1.44
C PHE A 65 -1.54 -6.33 0.76
N LYS A 66 -1.70 -7.27 -0.17
CA LYS A 66 -3.03 -7.71 -0.61
C LYS A 66 -3.64 -8.48 0.54
N SER A 67 -4.78 -8.02 1.04
CA SER A 67 -5.36 -8.47 2.29
C SER A 67 -6.86 -8.75 2.17
N LYS A 68 -7.32 -9.76 2.89
CA LYS A 68 -8.72 -9.98 3.25
C LYS A 68 -8.87 -9.71 4.73
N ILE A 69 -9.69 -8.73 5.06
CA ILE A 69 -9.88 -8.24 6.42
C ILE A 69 -11.29 -8.62 6.86
N SER A 70 -11.41 -9.14 8.06
CA SER A 70 -12.67 -9.38 8.75
C SER A 70 -12.61 -8.68 10.10
N ALA A 71 -13.57 -7.81 10.39
CA ALA A 71 -13.75 -7.23 11.71
C ALA A 71 -15.09 -7.67 12.28
N THR A 72 -15.12 -7.97 13.57
CA THR A 72 -16.30 -8.52 14.25
C THR A 72 -16.39 -7.94 15.64
N ILE A 73 -17.57 -7.46 16.03
CA ILE A 73 -17.90 -7.18 17.43
C ILE A 73 -18.49 -8.46 18.02
N LEU A 74 -17.84 -8.95 19.05
CA LEU A 74 -18.26 -10.15 19.77
C LEU A 74 -19.48 -9.82 20.63
N ASN A 75 -20.32 -10.83 20.80
CA ASN A 75 -21.58 -10.77 21.50
C ASN A 75 -21.56 -11.88 22.55
N CYS A 76 -22.19 -11.66 23.70
CA CYS A 76 -22.30 -12.66 24.75
C CYS A 76 -22.94 -13.97 24.24
N ASN A 77 -23.86 -13.86 23.28
CA ASN A 77 -24.34 -14.96 22.46
C ASN A 77 -23.50 -15.08 21.18
N ARG A 78 -22.65 -16.10 21.09
CA ARG A 78 -21.76 -16.33 19.93
C ARG A 78 -22.46 -16.41 18.58
N ARG A 79 -23.74 -16.77 18.54
CA ARG A 79 -24.53 -16.81 17.29
C ARG A 79 -24.96 -15.44 16.79
N LYS A 80 -24.81 -14.39 17.61
CA LYS A 80 -25.18 -13.00 17.32
C LYS A 80 -23.98 -12.07 17.14
N HIS A 81 -22.78 -12.63 16.91
CA HIS A 81 -21.64 -11.79 16.52
C HIS A 81 -21.99 -10.98 15.27
N TYR A 82 -21.59 -9.71 15.26
CA TYR A 82 -21.78 -8.85 14.11
C TYR A 82 -20.43 -8.55 13.48
N GLY A 83 -20.26 -8.84 12.19
CA GLY A 83 -19.00 -8.64 11.52
C GLY A 83 -19.14 -8.36 10.04
N LEU A 84 -18.16 -7.64 9.51
CA LEU A 84 -18.03 -7.32 8.09
C LEU A 84 -16.66 -7.76 7.60
N ALA A 85 -16.59 -8.13 6.33
CA ALA A 85 -15.34 -8.51 5.69
C ALA A 85 -15.19 -7.83 4.32
N ALA A 86 -13.95 -7.49 3.98
CA ALA A 86 -13.62 -6.86 2.72
C ALA A 86 -12.19 -7.21 2.28
N ASN A 87 -11.94 -7.09 0.98
CA ASN A 87 -10.58 -7.16 0.44
C ASN A 87 -10.02 -5.74 0.31
N HIS A 88 -8.74 -5.58 0.63
CA HIS A 88 -8.03 -4.31 0.49
C HIS A 88 -6.54 -4.54 0.27
N THR A 89 -5.89 -3.64 -0.45
CA THR A 89 -4.44 -3.63 -0.61
C THR A 89 -3.87 -2.46 0.19
N PHE A 90 -3.16 -2.77 1.27
CA PHE A 90 -2.42 -1.75 2.01
C PHE A 90 -1.13 -1.42 1.27
N CYS A 91 -0.83 -0.13 1.15
CA CYS A 91 0.40 0.43 0.60
C CYS A 91 1.03 1.41 1.60
N CYS A 92 2.24 1.87 1.33
CA CYS A 92 3.08 2.59 2.28
C CYS A 92 2.53 3.96 2.73
N ASP A 93 1.55 4.48 1.99
CA ASP A 93 0.77 5.69 2.34
C ASP A 93 -0.75 5.44 2.30
N SER A 94 -1.16 4.17 2.42
CA SER A 94 -2.58 3.83 2.44
C SER A 94 -3.26 4.47 3.64
N SER A 95 -4.33 5.20 3.36
CA SER A 95 -5.23 5.68 4.40
C SER A 95 -5.82 4.50 5.18
N PRO A 96 -6.22 4.70 6.45
CA PRO A 96 -6.91 3.67 7.21
C PRO A 96 -8.08 3.08 6.41
N PHE A 97 -8.15 1.76 6.34
CA PHE A 97 -9.19 1.07 5.60
C PHE A 97 -10.20 0.43 6.53
N GLY A 98 -11.49 0.58 6.25
CA GLY A 98 -12.55 -0.06 7.02
C GLY A 98 -13.90 0.53 6.74
N TRP A 99 -14.77 0.50 7.75
CA TRP A 99 -16.18 0.80 7.62
C TRP A 99 -16.54 2.03 8.45
N GLN A 100 -16.96 3.09 7.77
CA GLN A 100 -17.48 4.30 8.41
C GLN A 100 -18.78 4.03 9.14
N ASN A 101 -19.66 3.20 8.56
CA ASN A 101 -20.94 2.82 9.15
C ASN A 101 -20.90 1.32 9.53
N PHE A 102 -20.08 0.95 10.52
CA PHE A 102 -19.89 -0.46 10.86
C PHE A 102 -21.13 -1.04 11.55
N ILE A 103 -21.54 -0.48 12.69
CA ILE A 103 -22.76 -0.83 13.42
C ILE A 103 -23.42 0.45 13.94
N LYS A 104 -24.76 0.48 14.04
CA LYS A 104 -25.45 1.61 14.68
C LYS A 104 -25.09 1.68 16.16
N ILE A 105 -24.87 2.89 16.67
CA ILE A 105 -24.50 3.08 18.08
C ILE A 105 -25.64 2.63 19.00
N ASN A 106 -26.89 2.92 18.65
CA ASN A 106 -28.04 2.49 19.46
C ASN A 106 -28.10 0.97 19.60
N ASP A 107 -27.84 0.22 18.53
CA ASP A 107 -27.81 -1.25 18.57
C ASP A 107 -26.60 -1.76 19.35
N LEU A 108 -25.44 -1.11 19.22
CA LEU A 108 -24.22 -1.47 19.93
C LEU A 108 -24.34 -1.25 21.44
N MET A 109 -24.99 -0.15 21.84
CA MET A 109 -25.09 0.31 23.24
C MET A 109 -26.32 -0.25 23.96
N ASP A 110 -27.28 -0.81 23.23
CA ASP A 110 -28.42 -1.53 23.81
C ASP A 110 -27.95 -2.81 24.52
N ARG A 111 -28.11 -2.83 25.84
CA ARG A 111 -27.70 -3.94 26.71
C ARG A 111 -28.44 -5.24 26.35
N GLU A 112 -29.65 -5.17 25.80
CA GLU A 112 -30.42 -6.33 25.39
C GLU A 112 -29.85 -7.00 24.13
N GLN A 113 -29.12 -6.24 23.29
CA GLN A 113 -28.45 -6.82 22.12
C GLN A 113 -27.27 -7.72 22.52
N GLY A 114 -26.61 -7.45 23.65
CA GLY A 114 -25.54 -8.29 24.19
C GLY A 114 -24.14 -8.05 23.61
N PHE A 115 -23.91 -6.91 22.96
CA PHE A 115 -22.59 -6.52 22.43
C PHE A 115 -21.65 -5.91 23.49
N ILE A 116 -22.21 -5.47 24.62
CA ILE A 116 -21.44 -5.03 25.78
C ILE A 116 -21.29 -6.20 26.75
N ASN A 117 -20.06 -6.62 26.99
CA ASN A 117 -19.71 -7.67 27.94
C ASN A 117 -18.74 -7.11 28.99
N ASN A 118 -19.09 -7.22 30.28
CA ASN A 118 -18.27 -6.69 31.38
C ASN A 118 -17.84 -5.22 31.16
N GLU A 119 -18.80 -4.35 30.79
CA GLU A 119 -18.58 -2.93 30.50
C GLU A 119 -17.56 -2.67 29.38
N CYS A 120 -17.38 -3.65 28.47
CA CYS A 120 -16.47 -3.57 27.34
C CYS A 120 -17.13 -4.01 26.04
N ILE A 121 -16.66 -3.43 24.94
CA ILE A 121 -16.93 -3.87 23.57
C ILE A 121 -15.73 -4.72 23.13
N GLU A 122 -15.97 -5.99 22.82
CA GLU A 122 -14.92 -6.91 22.36
C GLU A 122 -14.87 -6.92 20.83
N ILE A 123 -13.76 -6.45 20.27
CA ILE A 123 -13.51 -6.39 18.83
C ILE A 123 -12.54 -7.50 18.45
N TRP A 124 -12.90 -8.32 17.48
CA TRP A 124 -12.03 -9.32 16.88
C TRP A 124 -11.75 -8.98 15.42
N CYS A 125 -10.48 -8.82 15.09
CA CYS A 125 -10.02 -8.58 13.74
C CYS A 125 -9.19 -9.76 13.25
N VAL A 126 -9.46 -10.22 12.03
CA VAL A 126 -8.71 -11.26 11.33
C VAL A 126 -8.25 -10.69 9.99
N ILE A 127 -6.96 -10.79 9.71
CA ILE A 127 -6.35 -10.34 8.46
C ILE A 127 -5.64 -11.52 7.83
N GLY A 128 -6.15 -11.99 6.69
CA GLY A 128 -5.43 -12.84 5.76
C GLY A 128 -4.66 -11.96 4.79
N PHE A 129 -3.37 -12.18 4.59
CA PHE A 129 -2.56 -11.33 3.72
C PHE A 129 -1.52 -12.12 2.92
N SER A 130 -1.12 -11.51 1.81
CA SER A 130 0.02 -11.92 1.00
C SER A 130 0.88 -10.69 0.73
N LEU A 131 2.17 -10.82 0.98
CA LEU A 131 3.16 -9.82 0.62
C LEU A 131 3.11 -9.60 -0.88
N GLN A 132 2.94 -8.35 -1.29
CA GLN A 132 3.13 -7.94 -2.66
C GLN A 132 4.55 -7.37 -2.71
N PRO A 133 5.49 -8.06 -3.37
CA PRO A 133 6.86 -7.58 -3.42
C PRO A 133 6.87 -6.21 -4.09
N ARG A 134 7.44 -5.21 -3.42
CA ARG A 134 7.67 -3.92 -4.09
C ARG A 134 8.60 -4.15 -5.28
N PRO A 135 8.37 -3.49 -6.42
CA PRO A 135 9.44 -3.27 -7.37
C PRO A 135 10.53 -2.48 -6.65
N ARG A 136 11.65 -3.14 -6.30
CA ARG A 136 12.87 -2.38 -6.01
C ARG A 136 13.48 -2.02 -7.35
N LEU A 137 13.78 -0.74 -7.50
CA LEU A 137 14.53 -0.23 -8.62
C LEU A 137 16.00 -0.22 -8.20
N VAL A 138 16.84 -0.87 -8.99
CA VAL A 138 18.30 -0.81 -8.81
C VAL A 138 18.86 -0.10 -10.02
N PHE A 139 19.54 1.01 -9.77
CA PHE A 139 20.24 1.77 -10.80
C PHE A 139 21.63 1.15 -10.97
N HIS A 140 21.93 0.68 -12.17
CA HIS A 140 23.29 0.35 -12.57
C HIS A 140 23.72 1.34 -13.63
N VAL A 141 24.88 1.95 -13.39
CA VAL A 141 25.49 2.91 -14.28
C VAL A 141 26.74 2.24 -14.86
N GLN A 142 26.79 2.07 -16.18
CA GLN A 142 27.94 1.48 -16.86
C GLN A 142 28.78 2.61 -17.48
N GLN A 143 30.05 2.69 -17.06
CA GLN A 143 31.06 3.56 -17.68
C GLN A 143 31.68 2.82 -18.87
N ASN A 144 31.86 3.51 -19.99
CA ASN A 144 32.75 3.09 -21.08
C ASN A 144 33.91 4.09 -21.13
N ASP A 145 35.13 3.59 -21.38
CA ASP A 145 36.41 4.33 -21.32
C ASP A 145 36.62 5.36 -22.46
N GLU A 146 35.57 5.75 -23.18
CA GLU A 146 35.69 6.70 -24.30
C GLU A 146 35.15 8.09 -23.90
N ASP A 147 35.99 9.11 -24.06
CA ASP A 147 35.65 10.54 -23.89
C ASP A 147 34.49 10.91 -24.82
N ILE A 148 33.34 11.36 -24.29
CA ILE A 148 32.31 12.17 -24.99
C ILE A 148 31.32 12.78 -23.96
N SER A 149 30.62 13.81 -24.43
CA SER A 149 29.77 14.84 -23.79
C SER A 149 28.72 14.41 -22.76
N MET A 150 28.12 15.45 -22.16
CA MET A 150 27.11 15.47 -21.10
C MET A 150 25.73 14.91 -21.49
N ASP A 151 25.66 13.97 -22.44
CA ASP A 151 24.42 13.43 -22.98
C ASP A 151 24.27 11.96 -22.64
N CYS A 152 23.30 11.62 -21.77
CA CYS A 152 22.93 10.24 -21.51
C CYS A 152 22.08 9.74 -22.69
N GLU A 153 22.74 9.28 -23.76
CA GLU A 153 22.07 8.96 -25.02
C GLU A 153 20.99 7.88 -24.85
N ASP A 154 21.21 6.90 -23.96
CA ASP A 154 20.31 5.75 -23.83
C ASP A 154 19.99 5.35 -22.38
N CYS A 155 18.69 5.26 -22.07
CA CYS A 155 18.19 4.59 -20.86
C CYS A 155 17.56 3.22 -21.19
N TYR A 156 18.05 2.20 -20.49
CA TYR A 156 17.57 0.84 -20.57
C TYR A 156 16.85 0.45 -19.27
N PHE A 157 15.74 -0.27 -19.41
CA PHE A 157 15.12 -0.96 -18.31
C PHE A 157 15.38 -2.46 -18.44
N GLU A 158 15.76 -3.11 -17.35
CA GLU A 158 15.97 -4.55 -17.30
C GLU A 158 14.83 -5.22 -16.55
N PHE A 159 14.26 -6.26 -17.16
CA PHE A 159 13.21 -7.11 -16.61
C PHE A 159 13.60 -8.58 -16.77
N GLY A 160 13.96 -9.25 -15.67
CA GLY A 160 14.54 -10.58 -15.73
C GLY A 160 15.91 -10.55 -16.44
N ASN A 161 16.05 -11.31 -17.53
CA ASN A 161 17.25 -11.32 -18.38
C ASN A 161 17.11 -10.43 -19.61
N ASP A 162 15.96 -9.80 -19.79
CA ASP A 162 15.66 -8.99 -20.97
C ASP A 162 15.98 -7.52 -20.69
N ARG A 163 16.59 -6.85 -21.69
CA ARG A 163 16.94 -5.44 -21.66
C ARG A 163 16.12 -4.69 -22.70
N PHE A 164 15.41 -3.65 -22.26
CA PHE A 164 14.52 -2.84 -23.08
C PHE A 164 15.04 -1.42 -23.16
N LYS A 165 15.31 -0.94 -24.38
CA LYS A 165 15.58 0.49 -24.60
C LYS A 165 14.28 1.26 -24.43
N VAL A 166 14.26 2.18 -23.47
CA VAL A 166 13.03 2.90 -23.12
C VAL A 166 12.99 4.23 -23.85
N ILE A 167 13.86 5.17 -23.51
CA ILE A 167 13.95 6.50 -24.13
C ILE A 167 15.40 6.99 -23.96
N ASP A 168 15.75 8.05 -24.69
CA ASP A 168 16.83 8.97 -24.36
C ASP A 168 16.86 9.25 -22.84
N GLY A 169 18.01 9.02 -22.22
CA GLY A 169 18.20 9.17 -20.79
C GLY A 169 17.97 10.59 -20.30
N ASN A 170 18.18 11.59 -21.16
CA ASN A 170 17.90 13.00 -20.86
C ASN A 170 16.40 13.26 -20.66
N VAL A 171 15.52 12.55 -21.36
CA VAL A 171 14.06 12.70 -21.19
C VAL A 171 13.62 12.18 -19.82
N ILE A 172 14.19 11.07 -19.36
CA ILE A 172 13.87 10.48 -18.06
C ILE A 172 14.48 11.33 -16.94
N ALA A 173 15.71 11.81 -17.10
CA ALA A 173 16.37 12.71 -16.16
C ALA A 173 15.59 14.02 -15.97
N ASN A 174 15.02 14.57 -17.04
CA ASN A 174 14.17 15.76 -16.96
C ASN A 174 12.84 15.50 -16.25
N ARG A 175 12.38 14.25 -16.22
CA ARG A 175 11.11 13.86 -15.60
C ARG A 175 11.26 13.34 -14.17
N SER A 176 12.44 12.94 -13.75
CA SER A 176 12.71 12.30 -12.46
C SER A 176 13.93 12.92 -11.78
N GLU A 177 13.70 13.63 -10.67
CA GLU A 177 14.80 14.19 -9.85
C GLU A 177 15.67 13.10 -9.21
N VAL A 178 15.12 11.91 -8.98
CA VAL A 178 15.89 10.74 -8.51
C VAL A 178 16.88 10.30 -9.58
N VAL A 179 16.42 10.12 -10.82
CA VAL A 179 17.26 9.74 -11.96
C VAL A 179 18.30 10.83 -12.24
N LYS A 180 17.89 12.11 -12.23
CA LYS A 180 18.78 13.24 -12.43
C LYS A 180 19.91 13.29 -11.41
N LYS A 181 19.61 13.07 -10.12
CA LYS A 181 20.63 13.02 -9.06
C LYS A 181 21.59 11.85 -9.24
N GLU A 182 21.09 10.67 -9.60
CA GLU A 182 21.92 9.51 -9.88
C GLU A 182 22.84 9.74 -11.09
N LEU A 183 22.38 10.46 -12.11
CA LEU A 183 23.21 10.85 -13.24
C LEU A 183 24.27 11.90 -12.85
N CYS A 184 23.88 12.93 -12.08
CA CYS A 184 24.79 13.99 -11.65
C CYS A 184 25.88 13.52 -10.67
N ASN A 185 25.60 12.52 -9.84
CA ASN A 185 26.56 12.00 -8.86
C ASN A 185 27.71 11.20 -9.49
N ASN A 186 27.60 10.79 -10.75
CA ASN A 186 28.58 9.94 -11.43
C ASN A 186 29.54 10.70 -12.36
N ASN A 187 29.86 11.97 -12.05
CA ASN A 187 30.94 12.77 -12.64
C ASN A 187 31.01 12.83 -14.18
N ASN A 188 29.87 13.10 -14.85
CA ASN A 188 29.82 13.52 -16.26
C ASN A 188 30.40 12.54 -17.32
N GLN A 189 30.52 11.24 -17.02
CA GLN A 189 31.04 10.23 -17.97
C GLN A 189 30.02 9.10 -18.21
N LEU A 190 28.79 9.45 -18.61
CA LEU A 190 27.68 8.51 -18.67
C LEU A 190 27.17 8.32 -20.09
N HIS A 191 27.41 7.14 -20.66
CA HIS A 191 26.87 6.75 -21.96
C HIS A 191 25.55 5.97 -21.83
N GLN A 192 25.34 5.23 -20.72
CA GLN A 192 24.13 4.40 -20.53
C GLN A 192 23.64 4.33 -19.08
N MET A 193 22.32 4.43 -18.89
CA MET A 193 21.65 4.21 -17.60
C MET A 193 20.81 2.95 -17.64
N ILE A 194 21.03 2.03 -16.69
CA ILE A 194 20.25 0.79 -16.57
C ILE A 194 19.39 0.85 -15.30
N ILE A 195 18.08 0.82 -15.47
CA ILE A 195 17.09 0.72 -14.39
C ILE A 195 16.64 -0.74 -14.31
N LYS A 196 17.16 -1.49 -13.34
CA LYS A 196 16.67 -2.85 -13.07
C LYS A 196 15.38 -2.78 -12.28
N ILE A 197 14.30 -3.31 -12.84
CA ILE A 197 13.06 -3.54 -12.11
C ILE A 197 13.06 -4.99 -11.65
N LEU A 198 13.10 -5.20 -10.33
CA LEU A 198 13.08 -6.56 -9.78
C LEU A 198 11.81 -7.34 -10.18
N PRO A 199 11.83 -8.70 -10.14
CA PRO A 199 10.86 -9.60 -10.80
C PRO A 199 9.42 -9.55 -10.28
N SER A 200 9.10 -8.63 -9.39
CA SER A 200 7.80 -8.47 -8.76
C SER A 200 6.74 -7.84 -9.66
N VAL A 201 7.14 -7.34 -10.82
CA VAL A 201 6.26 -6.67 -11.79
C VAL A 201 5.89 -7.67 -12.89
N SER A 202 4.64 -7.67 -13.37
CA SER A 202 4.31 -8.49 -14.54
C SER A 202 4.88 -7.86 -15.81
N LEU A 203 5.21 -8.65 -16.84
CA LEU A 203 5.66 -8.11 -18.13
C LEU A 203 4.67 -7.08 -18.70
N LYS A 204 3.36 -7.31 -18.52
CA LYS A 204 2.28 -6.36 -18.91
C LYS A 204 2.40 -5.02 -18.18
N THR A 205 2.67 -5.05 -16.87
CA THR A 205 2.87 -3.84 -16.06
C THR A 205 4.18 -3.14 -16.44
N PHE A 206 5.23 -3.90 -16.72
CA PHE A 206 6.51 -3.38 -17.17
C PHE A 206 6.41 -2.68 -18.53
N GLN A 207 5.73 -3.29 -19.52
CA GLN A 207 5.50 -2.66 -20.83
C GLN A 207 4.75 -1.33 -20.69
N LYS A 208 3.75 -1.29 -19.80
CA LYS A 208 2.95 -0.07 -19.60
C LYS A 208 3.70 1.01 -18.82
N LEU A 209 4.58 0.60 -17.93
CA LEU A 209 5.52 1.52 -17.31
C LEU A 209 6.40 2.17 -18.39
N ILE A 210 6.93 1.39 -19.35
CA ILE A 210 7.69 1.92 -20.50
C ILE A 210 6.86 2.91 -21.31
N ASP A 211 5.61 2.59 -21.62
CA ASP A 211 4.70 3.48 -22.36
C ASP A 211 4.45 4.80 -21.60
N TYR A 212 4.21 4.70 -20.28
CA TYR A 212 4.07 5.86 -19.40
C TYR A 212 5.33 6.73 -19.41
N PHE A 213 6.51 6.11 -19.32
CA PHE A 213 7.79 6.82 -19.44
C PHE A 213 7.90 7.54 -20.78
N LYS A 214 7.45 6.92 -21.87
CA LYS A 214 7.45 7.46 -23.24
C LYS A 214 6.51 8.64 -23.44
N GLY A 215 5.72 8.99 -22.43
CA GLY A 215 4.74 10.07 -22.50
C GLY A 215 3.41 9.63 -23.10
N ASP A 216 3.19 8.32 -23.26
CA ASP A 216 1.84 7.81 -23.50
C ASP A 216 1.07 7.84 -22.17
N SER A 217 0.36 8.95 -21.94
CA SER A 217 -0.46 9.17 -20.76
C SER A 217 -1.80 8.47 -20.82
N ASN A 218 -2.09 7.74 -21.90
CA ASN A 218 -3.36 7.04 -22.06
C ASN A 218 -3.39 5.78 -21.17
N LEU A 219 -3.83 6.00 -19.94
CA LEU A 219 -4.00 4.99 -18.90
C LEU A 219 -5.46 4.49 -18.81
N ASP A 220 -6.28 4.73 -19.82
CA ASP A 220 -7.68 4.28 -19.83
C ASP A 220 -7.79 2.81 -20.25
N GLY A 221 -8.71 2.07 -19.61
CA GLY A 221 -9.03 0.68 -19.94
C GLY A 221 -8.15 -0.39 -19.27
N PHE A 222 -7.28 -0.02 -18.33
CA PHE A 222 -6.42 -0.98 -17.63
C PHE A 222 -7.08 -1.60 -16.39
N GLU A 223 -6.65 -2.84 -16.08
CA GLU A 223 -6.89 -3.44 -14.77
C GLU A 223 -6.26 -2.56 -13.70
N LEU A 224 -7.04 -2.21 -12.68
CA LEU A 224 -6.64 -1.32 -11.58
C LEU A 224 -5.29 -1.73 -10.93
N GLU A 225 -5.00 -3.02 -10.87
CA GLU A 225 -3.75 -3.58 -10.33
C GLU A 225 -2.51 -3.18 -11.15
N VAL A 226 -2.64 -3.10 -12.48
CA VAL A 226 -1.55 -2.64 -13.37
C VAL A 226 -1.30 -1.15 -13.16
N LEU A 227 -2.36 -0.37 -13.09
CA LEU A 227 -2.29 1.09 -12.94
C LEU A 227 -1.68 1.49 -11.59
N ILE A 228 -2.08 0.80 -10.51
CA ILE A 228 -1.50 1.01 -9.17
C ILE A 228 0.00 0.72 -9.18
N ASN A 229 0.44 -0.38 -9.79
CA ASN A 229 1.85 -0.71 -9.83
C ASN A 229 2.67 0.27 -10.66
N VAL A 230 2.15 0.75 -11.80
CA VAL A 230 2.79 1.81 -12.59
C VAL A 230 2.94 3.10 -11.77
N LEU A 231 1.89 3.50 -11.04
CA LEU A 231 1.92 4.70 -10.22
C LEU A 231 2.87 4.58 -9.02
N ILE A 232 2.94 3.41 -8.37
CA ILE A 232 3.90 3.15 -7.29
C ILE A 232 5.34 3.28 -7.81
N ILE A 233 5.63 2.77 -9.01
CA ILE A 233 6.97 2.86 -9.59
C ILE A 233 7.29 4.29 -10.02
N ALA A 234 6.34 4.99 -10.64
CA ALA A 234 6.50 6.39 -11.04
C ALA A 234 6.72 7.30 -9.82
N ASP A 235 6.03 7.06 -8.72
CA ASP A 235 6.20 7.77 -7.45
C ASP A 235 7.55 7.48 -6.79
N ALA A 236 7.99 6.22 -6.78
CA ALA A 236 9.34 5.85 -6.33
C ALA A 236 10.43 6.55 -7.14
N LEU A 237 10.15 6.85 -8.41
CA LEU A 237 11.03 7.61 -9.29
C LEU A 237 10.82 9.12 -9.21
N GLN A 238 9.93 9.62 -8.36
CA GLN A 238 9.56 11.04 -8.26
C GLN A 238 9.28 11.65 -9.63
N MET A 239 8.55 10.91 -10.46
CA MET A 239 8.23 11.38 -11.79
C MET A 239 7.24 12.54 -11.75
N THR A 240 7.59 13.63 -12.42
CA THR A 240 6.64 14.69 -12.72
C THR A 240 5.62 14.18 -13.73
N ARG A 241 4.34 14.16 -13.33
CA ARG A 241 3.23 13.89 -14.25
C ARG A 241 3.23 14.99 -15.30
N THR A 242 3.39 14.62 -16.57
CA THR A 242 3.03 15.51 -17.67
C THR A 242 1.50 15.48 -17.74
N LEU A 243 0.87 16.60 -17.34
CA LEU A 243 -0.54 16.85 -17.61
C LEU A 243 -0.75 17.02 -19.12
#